data_AF-A0A2V7WUU0-F1
#
_entry.id   AF-A0A2V7WUU0-F1
#
_cell.length_a   1.000
_cell.length_b   1.000
_cell.length_c   1.000
_cell.angle_alpha   90.00
_cell.angle_beta   90.00
_cell.angle_gamma   90.00
#
_symmetry.space_group_name_H-M   'P 1'
#
loop_
_entity.id
_entity.type
_entity.pdbx_description
1 polymer ?
#
loop_
_entity_poly.entity_id
_entity_poly.type
_entity_poly.pdbx_seq_one_letter_code
_entity_poly.pdbx_strand_id
1 'polypeptide(L)'
;FAKEPKRYQTGKLLQMDSVQCGTAEKDATSLAGEMLGTDSGSKKTHELLCQEYVLQSDHVIYRIRPRDEKHPVLLPVGEQAQFRLHKDKMLLRVEDLDNKEREYIVVSMTPRSESSTADASTSRINHLQ
;
A
#
# COMPACT_ATOMS: atom_id res chain seq x y z
N PHE A 1 -29.02 -20.09 -9.51
CA PHE A 1 -27.80 -20.05 -8.69
C PHE A 1 -27.44 -18.60 -8.41
N ALA A 2 -27.59 -18.13 -7.17
CA ALA A 2 -27.12 -16.81 -6.77
C ALA A 2 -25.60 -16.89 -6.54
N LYS A 3 -24.83 -15.98 -7.15
CA LYS A 3 -23.40 -15.84 -6.87
C LYS A 3 -23.28 -15.32 -5.44
N GLU A 4 -22.64 -16.08 -4.54
CA GLU A 4 -22.34 -15.59 -3.20
C GLU A 4 -21.56 -14.27 -3.31
N PRO A 5 -21.97 -13.21 -2.59
CA PRO A 5 -21.24 -11.96 -2.61
C PRO A 5 -19.82 -12.21 -2.06
N LYS A 6 -18.80 -11.75 -2.80
CA LYS A 6 -17.41 -11.82 -2.34
C LYS A 6 -17.31 -11.16 -0.96
N ARG A 7 -17.03 -11.96 0.07
CA ARG A 7 -16.99 -11.49 1.46
C ARG A 7 -15.93 -10.40 1.61
N TYR A 8 -16.32 -9.30 2.25
CA TYR A 8 -15.38 -8.29 2.71
C TYR A 8 -14.57 -8.87 3.88
N GLN A 9 -13.28 -8.50 3.90
CA GLN A 9 -12.37 -8.68 5.01
C GLN A 9 -12.20 -7.33 5.72
N THR A 10 -11.75 -7.37 6.97
CA THR A 10 -11.44 -6.18 7.74
C THR A 10 -9.94 -6.09 7.98
N GLY A 11 -9.42 -4.87 8.04
CA GLY A 11 -8.05 -4.59 8.41
C GLY A 11 -7.88 -3.18 8.95
N LYS A 12 -6.71 -2.90 9.51
CA LYS A 12 -6.35 -1.59 10.05
C LYS A 12 -5.24 -0.96 9.20
N LEU A 13 -5.40 0.32 8.86
CA LEU A 13 -4.35 1.11 8.22
C LEU A 13 -3.31 1.47 9.26
N LEU A 14 -2.10 0.93 9.15
CA LEU A 14 -1.05 1.11 10.16
C LEU A 14 -0.11 2.27 9.84
N GLN A 15 0.16 2.50 8.56
CA GLN A 15 1.20 3.43 8.12
C GLN A 15 0.97 3.89 6.68
N MET A 16 1.52 5.07 6.38
CA MET A 16 1.66 5.61 5.04
C MET A 16 3.11 6.08 4.85
N ASP A 17 3.77 5.60 3.81
CA ASP A 17 5.16 5.92 3.45
C ASP A 17 5.25 6.56 2.07
N SER A 18 6.24 7.42 1.89
CA SER A 18 6.65 7.87 0.56
C SER A 18 7.77 6.95 0.06
N VAL A 19 7.51 6.17 -0.99
CA VAL A 19 8.45 5.18 -1.52
C VAL A 19 8.86 5.52 -2.95
N GLN A 20 10.12 5.31 -3.29
CA GLN A 20 10.56 5.37 -4.69
C GLN A 20 9.81 4.30 -5.49
N CYS A 21 9.14 4.71 -6.56
CA CYS A 21 8.25 3.85 -7.33
C CYS A 21 8.41 3.97 -8.85
N GLY A 22 9.27 4.88 -9.31
CA GLY A 22 9.57 5.06 -10.73
C GLY A 22 10.57 6.18 -10.96
N THR A 23 10.82 6.50 -12.22
CA THR A 23 11.68 7.61 -12.64
C THR A 23 10.93 8.48 -13.63
N ALA A 24 10.84 9.78 -13.36
CA ALA A 24 10.36 10.74 -14.33
C ALA A 24 11.54 11.17 -15.20
N GLU A 25 11.54 10.73 -16.44
CA GLU A 25 12.32 11.40 -17.48
C GLU A 25 11.57 12.69 -17.83
N LYS A 26 12.16 13.85 -17.54
CA LYS A 26 11.72 15.08 -18.19
C LYS A 26 12.11 14.94 -19.65
N ASP A 27 11.14 14.68 -20.53
CA ASP A 27 11.27 14.95 -21.95
C ASP A 27 11.43 16.47 -22.15
N ALA A 28 12.65 16.94 -21.94
CA ALA A 28 13.08 18.30 -22.23
C ALA A 28 13.90 18.30 -23.53
N THR A 29 13.28 17.84 -24.62
CA THR A 29 13.65 18.04 -26.04
C THR A 29 12.64 17.27 -26.91
N SER A 30 11.96 17.82 -27.90
CA SER A 30 11.95 19.17 -28.44
C SER A 30 10.64 19.36 -29.20
N LEU A 31 10.08 20.56 -29.07
CA LEU A 31 9.39 21.22 -30.16
C LEU A 31 10.14 20.90 -31.46
N ALA A 32 9.51 20.21 -32.40
CA ALA A 32 10.01 20.13 -33.76
C ALA A 32 9.98 21.55 -34.33
N GLY A 33 11.09 22.27 -34.16
CA GLY A 33 11.15 23.72 -34.35
C GLY A 33 12.54 24.26 -34.03
N GLU A 34 13.53 23.77 -34.77
CA GLU A 34 14.69 24.53 -35.25
C GLU A 34 15.81 24.94 -34.26
N MET A 35 17.03 24.81 -34.78
CA MET A 35 18.27 25.51 -34.46
C MET A 35 19.12 25.10 -33.22
N LEU A 36 20.29 24.55 -33.56
CA LEU A 36 21.63 24.91 -33.10
C LEU A 36 22.12 24.46 -31.71
N GLY A 37 23.22 23.71 -31.75
CA GLY A 37 24.40 24.01 -30.91
C GLY A 37 24.51 23.26 -29.58
N THR A 38 25.51 22.38 -29.50
CA THR A 38 26.39 22.14 -28.34
C THR A 38 25.85 22.49 -26.95
N ASP A 39 25.58 21.51 -26.10
CA ASP A 39 26.38 21.20 -24.90
C ASP A 39 25.81 19.96 -24.19
N SER A 40 26.69 19.28 -23.47
CA SER A 40 26.46 18.15 -22.56
C SER A 40 25.24 18.29 -21.65
N GLY A 41 24.07 17.87 -22.15
CA GLY A 41 22.80 17.91 -21.42
C GLY A 41 22.73 16.89 -20.29
N SER A 42 23.00 17.32 -19.06
CA SER A 42 22.75 16.54 -17.85
C SER A 42 21.30 16.02 -17.82
N LYS A 43 21.10 14.71 -18.02
CA LYS A 43 19.81 14.05 -17.81
C LYS A 43 19.48 14.12 -16.32
N LYS A 44 18.68 15.09 -15.90
CA LYS A 44 18.10 15.13 -14.55
C LYS A 44 16.93 14.15 -14.48
N THR A 45 17.24 12.86 -14.36
CA THR A 45 16.24 11.84 -13.96
C THR A 45 15.82 12.14 -12.53
N HIS A 46 14.56 12.50 -12.33
CA HIS A 46 13.99 12.68 -11.00
C HIS A 46 13.32 11.37 -10.57
N GLU A 47 13.65 10.88 -9.39
CA GLU A 47 12.96 9.73 -8.81
C GLU A 47 11.52 10.11 -8.46
N LEU A 48 10.57 9.29 -8.89
CA LEU A 48 9.16 9.43 -8.55
C LEU A 48 8.88 8.75 -7.22
N LEU A 49 8.20 9.48 -6.34
CA LEU A 49 7.76 8.99 -5.04
C LEU A 49 6.26 8.72 -5.05
N CYS A 50 5.85 7.55 -4.56
CA CYS A 50 4.47 7.11 -4.46
C CYS A 50 4.04 6.93 -3.01
N GLN A 51 2.72 6.97 -2.78
CA GLN A 51 2.11 6.74 -1.46
C GLN A 51 1.90 5.23 -1.21
N GLU A 52 2.76 4.70 -0.35
CA GLU A 52 2.84 3.39 0.28
C GLU A 52 1.94 3.13 1.50
N TYR A 53 0.78 2.48 1.43
CA TYR A 53 0.00 2.16 2.65
C TYR A 53 0.24 0.74 3.18
N VAL A 54 0.31 0.59 4.50
CA VAL A 54 0.33 -0.71 5.18
C VAL A 54 -1.05 -1.01 5.76
N LEU A 55 -1.71 -2.05 5.24
CA LEU A 55 -2.99 -2.56 5.72
C LEU A 55 -2.77 -3.93 6.39
N GLN A 56 -3.06 -4.02 7.68
CA GLN A 56 -2.95 -5.27 8.43
C GLN A 56 -4.33 -5.90 8.65
N SER A 57 -4.52 -7.13 8.18
CA SER A 57 -5.65 -7.99 8.55
C SER A 57 -5.23 -9.01 9.62
N ASP A 58 -6.12 -9.96 9.93
CA ASP A 58 -5.90 -10.99 10.94
C ASP A 58 -4.60 -11.80 10.67
N HIS A 59 -4.37 -12.21 9.42
CA HIS A 59 -3.28 -13.11 9.06
C HIS A 59 -2.27 -12.54 8.07
N VAL A 60 -2.54 -11.37 7.46
CA VAL A 60 -1.71 -10.83 6.37
C VAL A 60 -1.50 -9.34 6.55
N ILE A 61 -0.28 -8.89 6.28
CA ILE A 61 0.09 -7.49 6.12
C ILE A 61 0.25 -7.22 4.62
N TYR A 62 -0.59 -6.33 4.10
CA TYR A 62 -0.58 -5.87 2.73
C TYR A 62 0.17 -4.53 2.64
N ARG A 63 1.00 -4.37 1.62
CA ARG A 63 1.41 -3.03 1.17
C ARG A 63 0.65 -2.67 -0.10
N ILE A 64 -0.01 -1.52 -0.11
CA ILE A 64 -0.94 -1.11 -1.18
C ILE A 64 -0.66 0.31 -1.66
N ARG A 65 -0.86 0.55 -2.96
CA ARG A 65 -0.74 1.88 -3.59
C ARG A 65 -2.04 2.30 -4.26
N PRO A 66 -2.42 3.60 -4.22
CA PRO A 66 -3.55 4.11 -4.99
C PRO A 66 -3.36 3.78 -6.48
N ARG A 67 -4.42 3.30 -7.14
CA ARG A 67 -4.35 3.07 -8.60
C ARG A 67 -4.42 4.36 -9.40
N ASP A 68 -5.13 5.36 -8.90
CA ASP A 68 -5.18 6.71 -9.46
C ASP A 68 -4.19 7.62 -8.73
N GLU A 69 -3.04 7.86 -9.36
CA GLU A 69 -1.99 8.73 -8.82
C GLU A 69 -2.24 10.22 -9.08
N LYS A 70 -3.25 10.59 -9.89
CA LYS A 70 -3.55 12.00 -10.19
C LYS A 70 -4.30 12.69 -9.06
N HIS A 71 -5.20 11.96 -8.40
CA HIS A 71 -5.98 12.48 -7.27
C HIS A 71 -6.02 11.46 -6.12
N PRO A 72 -4.86 11.09 -5.53
CA PRO A 72 -4.83 10.12 -4.46
C PRO A 72 -5.53 10.70 -3.23
N VAL A 73 -6.54 10.00 -2.74
CA VAL A 73 -7.19 10.35 -1.48
C VAL A 73 -6.33 9.82 -0.34
N LEU A 74 -5.94 10.70 0.58
CA LEU A 74 -5.23 10.30 1.78
C LEU A 74 -6.15 9.45 2.67
N LEU A 75 -5.74 8.22 2.94
CA LEU A 75 -6.41 7.36 3.90
C LEU A 75 -5.98 7.72 5.32
N PRO A 76 -6.91 7.77 6.28
CA PRO A 76 -6.59 8.04 7.69
C PRO A 76 -5.89 6.82 8.30
N VAL A 77 -4.64 7.01 8.73
CA VAL A 77 -3.87 5.99 9.45
C VAL A 77 -4.44 5.83 10.86
N GLY A 78 -4.55 4.60 11.33
CA GLY A 78 -5.18 4.24 12.60
C GLY A 78 -6.61 3.72 12.43
N GLU A 79 -7.23 3.92 11.28
CA GLU A 79 -8.64 3.58 11.07
C GLU A 79 -8.87 2.16 10.54
N GLN A 80 -10.08 1.66 10.80
CA GLN A 80 -10.56 0.41 10.22
C GLN A 80 -10.98 0.61 8.77
N ALA A 81 -10.62 -0.37 7.97
CA ALA A 81 -10.99 -0.46 6.57
C ALA A 81 -11.52 -1.85 6.27
N GLN A 82 -12.47 -1.90 5.36
CA GLN A 82 -12.98 -3.14 4.82
C GLN A 82 -12.53 -3.27 3.37
N PHE A 83 -12.17 -4.47 2.97
CA PHE A 83 -11.62 -4.70 1.64
C PHE A 83 -12.03 -6.03 1.05
N ARG A 84 -11.94 -6.13 -0.27
CA ARG A 84 -12.00 -7.40 -1.00
C ARG A 84 -10.97 -7.42 -2.11
N LEU A 85 -10.37 -8.58 -2.31
CA LEU A 85 -9.48 -8.81 -3.44
C LEU A 85 -10.31 -9.13 -4.69
N HIS A 86 -10.03 -8.41 -5.77
CA HIS A 86 -10.68 -8.61 -7.06
C HIS A 86 -9.63 -8.66 -8.17
N LYS A 87 -9.31 -9.88 -8.62
CA LYS A 87 -8.23 -10.12 -9.59
C LYS A 87 -6.89 -9.63 -9.03
N ASP A 88 -6.32 -8.60 -9.65
CA ASP A 88 -5.02 -7.97 -9.38
C ASP A 88 -5.12 -6.73 -8.48
N LYS A 89 -6.33 -6.36 -8.03
CA LYS A 89 -6.56 -5.16 -7.22
C LYS A 89 -7.29 -5.44 -5.92
N MET A 90 -7.07 -4.56 -4.96
CA MET A 90 -7.83 -4.46 -3.73
C MET A 90 -8.88 -3.36 -3.87
N LEU A 91 -10.12 -3.67 -3.52
CA LEU A 91 -11.21 -2.69 -3.40
C LEU A 91 -11.39 -2.38 -1.92
N LEU A 92 -11.02 -1.17 -1.52
CA LEU A 92 -10.93 -0.72 -0.14
C LEU A 92 -11.99 0.33 0.16
N ARG A 93 -12.66 0.21 1.30
CA ARG A 93 -13.53 1.23 1.90
C ARG A 93 -13.06 1.51 3.33
N VAL A 94 -13.03 2.78 3.73
CA VAL A 94 -12.69 3.20 5.09
C VAL A 94 -13.96 3.71 5.75
N GLU A 95 -14.26 3.22 6.96
CA GLU A 95 -15.55 3.43 7.64
C GLU A 95 -15.80 4.91 7.94
N ASP A 96 -14.78 5.64 8.38
CA ASP A 96 -14.87 7.03 8.84
C ASP A 96 -14.55 8.10 7.79
N LEU A 97 -14.37 7.71 6.51
CA LEU A 97 -14.04 8.66 5.44
C LEU A 97 -15.26 9.07 4.61
N ASP A 98 -15.64 8.27 3.62
CA ASP A 98 -16.82 8.49 2.78
C ASP A 98 -17.51 7.20 2.33
N ASN A 99 -17.11 6.06 2.90
CA ASN A 99 -17.60 4.72 2.58
C ASN A 99 -17.56 4.33 1.09
N LYS A 100 -16.83 5.07 0.24
CA LYS A 100 -16.66 4.74 -1.18
C LYS A 100 -15.58 3.68 -1.38
N GLU A 101 -15.88 2.70 -2.23
CA GLU A 101 -14.87 1.74 -2.70
C GLU A 101 -13.84 2.44 -3.60
N ARG A 102 -12.56 2.19 -3.32
CA ARG A 102 -11.42 2.69 -4.10
C ARG A 102 -10.53 1.55 -4.53
N GLU A 103 -9.91 1.70 -5.71
CA GLU A 103 -9.01 0.70 -6.25
C GLU A 103 -7.57 0.95 -5.81
N TYR A 104 -6.97 -0.10 -5.24
CA TYR A 104 -5.58 -0.12 -4.83
C TYR A 104 -4.85 -1.29 -5.51
N ILE A 105 -3.60 -1.03 -5.89
CA ILE A 105 -2.66 -2.06 -6.35
C ILE A 105 -2.06 -2.71 -5.11
N VAL A 106 -2.02 -4.05 -5.08
CA VAL A 106 -1.30 -4.80 -4.03
C VAL A 106 0.15 -4.95 -4.44
N VAL A 107 1.05 -4.33 -3.67
CA VAL A 107 2.49 -4.32 -3.94
C VAL A 107 3.16 -5.53 -3.32
N SER A 108 2.79 -5.87 -2.08
CA SER A 108 3.28 -7.07 -1.41
C SER A 108 2.26 -7.60 -0.41
N MET A 109 2.39 -8.89 -0.09
CA MET A 109 1.63 -9.61 0.92
C MET A 109 2.61 -10.38 1.77
N THR A 110 2.59 -10.14 3.09
CA THR A 110 3.44 -10.84 4.05
C THR A 110 2.57 -11.44 5.14
N PRO A 111 2.77 -12.73 5.52
CA PRO A 111 2.05 -13.29 6.66
C PRO A 111 2.32 -12.46 7.91
N ARG A 112 1.27 -12.19 8.68
CA ARG A 112 1.44 -11.59 10.00
C ARG A 112 2.15 -12.62 10.88
N SER A 113 3.30 -12.28 11.44
CA SER A 113 3.88 -13.09 12.49
C SER A 113 2.91 -13.09 13.66
N GLU A 114 2.42 -14.27 14.04
CA GLU A 114 1.72 -14.41 15.31
C GLU A 114 2.75 -14.08 16.39
N SER A 115 2.64 -12.91 17.01
CA SER A 115 3.30 -12.69 18.27
C SER A 115 2.61 -13.64 19.26
N SER A 116 3.15 -14.84 19.43
CA SER A 116 2.82 -15.76 20.51
C SER A 116 3.13 -15.07 21.84
N THR A 117 2.25 -14.19 22.31
CA THR A 117 2.23 -13.68 23.68
C THR A 117 1.56 -14.70 24.61
N ALA A 118 1.78 -15.99 24.36
CA ALA A 118 1.28 -17.12 25.14
C ALA A 118 2.41 -18.05 25.64
N ASP A 119 3.67 -17.58 25.63
CA ASP A 119 4.83 -18.32 26.16
C ASP A 119 5.56 -17.52 27.27
N ALA A 120 4.79 -16.93 28.20
CA ALA A 120 5.35 -16.38 29.44
C ALA A 120 4.58 -16.80 30.71
N SER A 121 3.81 -17.90 30.60
CA SER A 121 3.23 -18.60 31.75
C SER A 121 3.13 -20.07 31.35
N THR A 122 4.01 -20.99 31.74
CA THR A 122 3.99 -21.60 33.06
C THR A 122 5.08 -22.69 33.06
N SER A 123 6.30 -22.45 33.58
CA SER A 123 7.30 -23.52 33.80
C SER A 123 8.38 -23.16 34.83
N ARG A 124 8.01 -22.43 35.89
CA ARG A 124 8.80 -22.39 37.12
C ARG A 124 7.89 -22.59 38.33
N ILE A 125 7.20 -23.71 38.35
CA ILE A 125 6.60 -24.25 39.57
C ILE A 125 7.60 -25.28 40.11
N ASN A 126 8.22 -24.90 41.22
CA ASN A 126 8.93 -25.67 42.25
C ASN A 126 9.03 -27.21 42.07
N HIS A 127 10.26 -27.73 42.18
CA HIS A 127 10.48 -28.92 42.98
C HIS A 127 11.75 -28.75 43.83
N LEU A 128 11.53 -28.61 45.14
CA LEU A 128 12.50 -28.84 46.21
C LEU A 128 12.74 -30.35 46.32
N GLN A 129 13.99 -30.80 46.21
CA GLN A 129 14.52 -31.93 46.98
C GLN A 129 16.05 -31.88 46.97
#